data_AF-A0A7J8TU04-F1
#
_entry.id   AF-A0A7J8TU04-F1
#
_cell.length_a   1.000
_cell.length_b   1.000
_cell.length_c   1.000
_cell.angle_alpha   90.00
_cell.angle_beta   90.00
_cell.angle_gamma   90.00
#
_symmetry.space_group_name_H-M   'P 1'
#
loop_
_entity.id
_entity.type
_entity.pdbx_description
1 polymer ?
#
loop_
_entity_poly.entity_id
_entity_poly.type
_entity_poly.pdbx_seq_one_letter_code
_entity_poly.pdbx_strand_id
1 'polypeptide(L)'
;MQRGLFRYDVTACETKVIPGEYGFIAQLNEGRHLKKRPTEFRVDKVLQPFDGNKFNFTKVGQEEVLFQFEASEDGEVQFYPSAPIDVENSPSVVAINVSPIEYGHVLLIPRILECLPQRIDRESFLLALYMTAEAGNPYFRLGYNSLGAFATINHLHFQAYYLAVPFPIEKAPTKKITTLYDEVTISELLSYPVRGLVFEGGNTLQALSDTVSDACICLQENNIPYNVLISDCGKRIFLVPQCYAEKQALGEVSPELLDTQVNPAVWEISGHMVLKRRKDYDEASDENAWRLLAEVSLSDERFREVNALIFEVIASGKDGIEHAAKSLPKEPDTKAESTEEESAITKTSHRAMVGGTQECVVLQ
;
A
#
# COMPACT_ATOMS: atom_id res chain seq x y z
N MET A 1 -5.07 13.43 23.70
CA MET A 1 -4.11 14.34 24.38
C MET A 1 -4.34 14.44 25.89
N GLN A 2 -5.52 14.89 26.36
CA GLN A 2 -5.78 15.14 27.80
C GLN A 2 -5.51 13.94 28.73
N ARG A 3 -5.78 12.71 28.27
CA ARG A 3 -5.55 11.46 29.02
C ARG A 3 -4.08 10.99 29.03
N GLY A 4 -3.16 11.69 28.36
CA GLY A 4 -1.73 11.32 28.33
C GLY A 4 -1.36 10.09 27.50
N LEU A 5 -2.26 9.59 26.64
CA LEU A 5 -2.07 8.35 25.88
C LEU A 5 -1.19 8.49 24.62
N PHE A 6 -0.99 9.72 24.14
CA PHE A 6 -0.16 9.99 22.96
C PHE A 6 1.26 10.33 23.39
N ARG A 7 2.24 9.90 22.60
CA ARG A 7 3.65 10.11 22.93
C ARG A 7 4.12 11.55 22.71
N TYR A 8 3.38 12.36 21.95
CA TYR A 8 3.63 13.77 21.69
C TYR A 8 2.37 14.44 21.14
N ASP A 9 2.38 15.77 21.08
CA ASP A 9 1.32 16.56 20.47
C ASP A 9 1.56 16.70 18.97
N VAL A 10 0.74 16.00 18.17
CA VAL A 10 0.82 16.06 16.71
C VAL A 10 0.36 17.40 16.16
N THR A 11 -0.48 18.14 16.89
CA THR A 11 -1.02 19.43 16.43
C THR A 11 0.02 20.55 16.48
N ALA A 12 1.15 20.30 17.16
CA ALA A 12 2.30 21.19 17.20
C ALA A 12 3.32 20.91 16.09
N CYS A 13 3.12 19.85 15.29
CA CYS A 13 4.00 19.55 14.15
C CYS A 13 3.82 20.60 13.05
N GLU A 14 4.92 21.14 12.55
CA GLU A 14 4.89 22.11 11.46
C GLU A 14 4.65 21.41 10.13
N THR A 15 3.64 21.85 9.40
CA THR A 15 3.25 21.30 8.11
C THR A 15 3.15 22.42 7.07
N LYS A 16 3.69 22.20 5.87
CA LYS A 16 3.58 23.12 4.74
C LYS A 16 3.38 22.37 3.43
N VAL A 17 2.66 22.99 2.50
CA VAL A 17 2.62 22.54 1.11
C VAL A 17 3.84 23.11 0.40
N ILE A 18 4.66 22.24 -0.17
CA ILE A 18 5.80 22.57 -1.00
C ILE A 18 5.30 23.12 -2.34
N PRO A 19 5.78 24.29 -2.80
CA PRO A 19 5.46 24.78 -4.15
C PRO A 19 5.95 23.79 -5.22
N GLY A 20 5.06 23.39 -6.13
CA GLY A 20 5.36 22.42 -7.18
C GLY A 20 4.10 22.02 -7.95
N GLU A 21 4.24 21.22 -9.00
CA GLU A 21 3.12 20.79 -9.86
C GLU A 21 2.06 20.01 -9.06
N TYR A 22 2.52 19.05 -8.25
CA TYR A 22 1.65 18.20 -7.43
C TYR A 22 1.54 18.68 -5.99
N GLY A 23 2.30 19.69 -5.55
CA GLY A 23 2.22 20.25 -4.20
C GLY A 23 2.42 19.23 -3.08
N PHE A 24 3.63 18.66 -2.99
CA PHE A 24 4.03 17.76 -1.89
C PHE A 24 3.81 18.40 -0.53
N ILE A 25 3.47 17.59 0.48
CA ILE A 25 3.21 18.08 1.83
C ILE A 25 4.42 17.71 2.68
N ALA A 26 5.16 18.70 3.18
CA ALA A 26 6.22 18.49 4.14
C ALA A 26 5.67 18.66 5.55
N GLN A 27 5.94 17.69 6.42
CA GLN A 27 5.65 17.80 7.84
C GLN A 27 6.87 17.43 8.67
N LEU A 28 7.21 18.26 9.66
CA LEU A 28 8.32 17.99 10.55
C LEU A 28 7.87 17.25 11.82
N ASN A 29 8.35 16.02 11.97
CA ASN A 29 8.06 15.14 13.12
C ASN A 29 9.36 14.77 13.88
N GLU A 30 10.00 15.77 14.50
CA GLU A 30 11.22 15.56 15.29
C GLU A 30 11.00 14.60 16.46
N GLY A 31 11.97 13.73 16.71
CA GLY A 31 11.93 12.79 17.83
C GLY A 31 10.88 11.67 17.73
N ARG A 32 10.00 11.68 16.72
CA ARG A 32 9.04 10.59 16.47
C ARG A 32 9.75 9.25 16.26
N HIS A 33 10.83 9.28 15.48
CA HIS A 33 11.63 8.10 15.15
C HIS A 33 12.31 7.48 16.38
N LEU A 34 12.73 8.29 17.36
CA LEU A 34 13.35 7.82 18.62
C LEU A 34 12.38 6.99 19.47
N LYS A 35 11.07 7.22 19.32
CA LYS A 35 10.03 6.46 20.00
C LYS A 35 9.53 5.29 19.16
N LYS A 36 9.92 5.19 17.88
CA LYS A 36 9.48 4.11 16.99
C LYS A 36 10.14 2.81 17.45
N ARG A 37 9.35 1.74 17.49
CA ARG A 37 9.89 0.41 17.80
C ARG A 37 10.78 -0.04 16.63
N PRO A 38 11.92 -0.70 16.90
CA PRO A 38 12.74 -1.27 15.84
C PRO A 38 11.95 -2.33 15.08
N THR A 39 12.25 -2.50 13.79
CA THR A 39 11.66 -3.58 13.00
C THR A 39 12.23 -4.92 13.47
N GLU A 40 11.39 -5.76 14.05
CA GLU A 40 11.80 -7.06 14.63
C GLU A 40 11.68 -8.23 13.63
N PHE A 41 11.47 -7.96 12.34
CA PHE A 41 11.27 -8.98 11.31
C PHE A 41 12.16 -8.77 10.10
N ARG A 42 12.23 -9.80 9.27
CA ARG A 42 13.00 -9.78 8.02
C ARG A 42 12.38 -8.80 7.04
N VAL A 43 13.20 -7.96 6.41
CA VAL A 43 12.70 -7.00 5.41
C VAL A 43 12.61 -7.60 4.00
N ASP A 44 13.33 -8.70 3.75
CA ASP A 44 13.44 -9.35 2.44
C ASP A 44 12.28 -10.31 2.15
N LYS A 45 11.36 -10.47 3.11
CA LYS A 45 10.20 -11.36 2.97
C LYS A 45 8.89 -10.66 3.31
N VAL A 46 8.00 -10.59 2.33
CA VAL A 46 6.67 -9.95 2.47
C VAL A 46 5.76 -10.78 3.40
N LEU A 47 5.75 -12.11 3.24
CA LEU A 47 4.93 -13.00 4.05
C LEU A 47 5.75 -13.70 5.14
N GLN A 48 5.39 -13.45 6.40
CA GLN A 48 6.00 -14.07 7.57
C GLN A 48 4.93 -14.52 8.54
N PRO A 49 5.10 -15.67 9.22
CA PRO A 49 4.16 -16.11 10.24
C PRO A 49 4.10 -15.09 11.38
N PHE A 50 2.91 -14.97 11.99
CA PHE A 50 2.74 -14.19 13.20
C PHE A 50 3.66 -14.71 14.31
N ASP A 51 4.22 -13.80 15.11
CA ASP A 51 5.09 -14.12 16.24
C ASP A 51 4.57 -13.41 17.50
N GLY A 52 3.95 -14.18 18.39
CA GLY A 52 3.39 -13.67 19.64
C GLY A 52 4.44 -13.12 20.62
N ASN A 53 5.72 -13.47 20.46
CA ASN A 53 6.79 -12.96 21.33
C ASN A 53 7.13 -11.51 21.00
N LYS A 54 7.09 -11.14 19.72
CA LYS A 54 7.33 -9.77 19.24
C LYS A 54 6.19 -8.84 19.59
N PHE A 55 6.40 -7.53 19.45
CA PHE A 55 5.29 -6.59 19.66
C PHE A 55 4.14 -6.86 18.66
N ASN A 56 2.91 -6.84 19.18
CA ASN A 56 1.70 -7.01 18.39
C ASN A 56 0.52 -6.35 19.12
N PHE A 57 -0.60 -6.14 18.43
CA PHE A 57 -1.69 -5.33 18.96
C PHE A 57 -2.48 -5.96 20.11
N THR A 58 -2.34 -7.25 20.41
CA THR A 58 -2.96 -7.82 21.65
C THR A 58 -2.31 -7.29 22.93
N LYS A 59 -1.18 -6.57 22.80
CA LYS A 59 -0.40 -5.99 23.91
C LYS A 59 -0.66 -4.49 24.12
N VAL A 60 -1.59 -3.87 23.38
CA VAL A 60 -1.95 -2.45 23.60
C VAL A 60 -2.88 -2.29 24.79
N GLY A 61 -2.85 -1.12 25.45
CA GLY A 61 -3.77 -0.83 26.55
C GLY A 61 -5.22 -0.72 26.06
N GLN A 62 -6.18 -1.16 26.88
CA GLN A 62 -7.60 -1.05 26.54
C GLN A 62 -8.04 0.42 26.40
N GLU A 63 -7.37 1.33 27.09
CA GLU A 63 -7.52 2.77 26.98
C GLU A 63 -7.15 3.36 25.61
N GLU A 64 -6.37 2.62 24.81
CA GLU A 64 -5.98 2.99 23.44
C GLU A 64 -7.06 2.60 22.41
N VAL A 65 -7.96 1.67 22.75
CA VAL A 65 -9.06 1.24 21.88
C VAL A 65 -10.18 2.29 21.91
N LEU A 66 -10.66 2.67 20.72
CA LEU A 66 -11.75 3.64 20.56
C LEU A 66 -13.10 2.95 20.46
N PHE A 67 -13.24 1.99 19.54
CA PHE A 67 -14.49 1.26 19.30
C PHE A 67 -14.23 -0.03 18.51
N GLN A 68 -15.21 -0.93 18.53
CA GLN A 68 -15.30 -2.08 17.63
C GLN A 68 -15.92 -1.64 16.31
N PHE A 69 -15.48 -2.21 15.20
CA PHE A 69 -16.00 -1.90 13.86
C PHE A 69 -16.30 -3.19 13.11
N GLU A 70 -17.57 -3.39 12.74
CA GLU A 70 -18.06 -4.63 12.15
C GLU A 70 -19.18 -4.35 11.16
N ALA A 71 -19.53 -5.37 10.35
CA ALA A 71 -20.64 -5.29 9.42
C ALA A 71 -21.97 -5.33 10.18
N SER A 72 -22.93 -4.50 9.76
CA SER A 72 -24.30 -4.55 10.30
C SER A 72 -25.05 -5.79 9.79
N GLU A 73 -25.88 -6.39 10.65
CA GLU A 73 -26.75 -7.51 10.28
C GLU A 73 -27.94 -7.07 9.40
N ASP A 74 -28.45 -5.86 9.62
CA ASP A 74 -29.64 -5.31 8.94
C ASP A 74 -29.30 -4.32 7.83
N GLY A 75 -28.01 -4.03 7.65
CA GLY A 75 -27.51 -3.06 6.67
C GLY A 75 -27.63 -1.59 7.11
N GLU A 76 -28.10 -1.32 8.34
CA GLU A 76 -28.21 0.02 8.88
C GLU A 76 -26.95 0.44 9.64
N VAL A 77 -26.57 1.71 9.53
CA VAL A 77 -25.44 2.29 10.26
C VAL A 77 -25.87 2.60 11.70
N GLN A 78 -25.22 1.95 12.66
CA GLN A 78 -25.58 2.03 14.07
C GLN A 78 -24.34 2.25 14.94
N PHE A 79 -24.47 3.07 15.99
CA PHE A 79 -23.43 3.26 16.99
C PHE A 79 -23.94 2.86 18.36
N TYR A 80 -23.28 1.86 18.95
CA TYR A 80 -23.64 1.30 20.25
C TYR A 80 -22.64 1.74 21.32
N PRO A 81 -22.94 2.80 22.11
CA PRO A 81 -22.04 3.24 23.16
C PRO A 81 -21.91 2.15 24.23
N SER A 82 -20.67 1.84 24.62
CA SER A 82 -20.36 0.81 25.63
C SER A 82 -20.85 -0.59 25.28
N ALA A 83 -20.90 -0.94 23.99
CA ALA A 83 -21.12 -2.31 23.55
C ALA A 83 -20.10 -3.26 24.21
N PRO A 84 -20.52 -4.47 24.63
CA PRO A 84 -19.60 -5.46 25.16
C PRO A 84 -18.57 -5.85 24.09
N ILE A 85 -17.34 -6.12 24.52
CA ILE A 85 -16.29 -6.61 23.62
C ILE A 85 -16.59 -8.07 23.31
N ASP A 86 -16.74 -8.39 22.03
CA ASP A 86 -17.01 -9.76 21.58
C ASP A 86 -15.70 -10.57 21.49
N VAL A 87 -15.17 -10.94 22.66
CA VAL A 87 -13.92 -11.69 22.76
C VAL A 87 -14.01 -13.05 22.06
N GLU A 88 -15.20 -13.66 21.99
CA GLU A 88 -15.37 -15.00 21.41
C GLU A 88 -15.21 -14.97 19.88
N ASN A 89 -15.71 -13.93 19.22
CA ASN A 89 -15.61 -13.79 17.75
C ASN A 89 -14.42 -12.95 17.29
N SER A 90 -13.51 -12.56 18.20
CA SER A 90 -12.32 -11.76 17.89
C SER A 90 -12.67 -10.47 17.13
N PRO A 91 -12.98 -9.38 17.83
CA PRO A 91 -13.54 -8.21 17.18
C PRO A 91 -12.49 -7.49 16.34
N SER A 92 -12.93 -6.82 15.29
CA SER A 92 -12.10 -5.83 14.62
C SER A 92 -12.20 -4.51 15.37
N VAL A 93 -11.06 -3.90 15.68
CA VAL A 93 -11.01 -2.72 16.54
C VAL A 93 -10.35 -1.54 15.85
N VAL A 94 -10.84 -0.34 16.18
CA VAL A 94 -10.18 0.92 15.87
C VAL A 94 -9.50 1.41 17.14
N ALA A 95 -8.19 1.60 17.08
CA ALA A 95 -7.37 2.08 18.20
C ALA A 95 -6.62 3.37 17.81
N ILE A 96 -6.24 4.18 18.79
CA ILE A 96 -5.36 5.32 18.53
C ILE A 96 -3.99 4.84 18.08
N ASN A 97 -3.36 5.54 17.14
CA ASN A 97 -1.92 5.42 16.98
C ASN A 97 -1.25 6.31 18.03
N VAL A 98 -0.62 5.70 19.04
CA VAL A 98 0.07 6.44 20.11
C VAL A 98 1.27 7.27 19.61
N SER A 99 1.73 7.07 18.37
CA SER A 99 2.73 7.89 17.67
C SER A 99 2.13 8.54 16.41
N PRO A 100 1.13 9.42 16.58
CA PRO A 100 0.28 9.92 15.50
C PRO A 100 1.06 10.78 14.50
N ILE A 101 0.85 10.54 13.20
CA ILE A 101 1.41 11.40 12.15
C ILE A 101 0.58 12.66 11.97
N GLU A 102 -0.75 12.56 12.02
CA GLU A 102 -1.64 13.71 11.87
C GLU A 102 -2.86 13.52 12.79
N TYR A 103 -3.69 14.55 12.90
CA TYR A 103 -4.98 14.53 13.56
C TYR A 103 -5.83 13.33 13.17
N GLY A 104 -6.38 12.67 14.19
CA GLY A 104 -7.21 11.48 14.02
C GLY A 104 -6.44 10.26 13.52
N HIS A 105 -5.10 10.20 13.71
CA HIS A 105 -4.35 9.01 13.35
C HIS A 105 -4.74 7.80 14.20
N VAL A 106 -5.45 6.87 13.57
CA VAL A 106 -5.96 5.62 14.13
C VAL A 106 -5.40 4.41 13.39
N LEU A 107 -5.54 3.25 14.02
CA LEU A 107 -5.22 1.94 13.49
C LEU A 107 -6.53 1.14 13.39
N LEU A 108 -6.81 0.56 12.23
CA LEU A 108 -7.81 -0.49 12.09
C LEU A 108 -7.09 -1.83 12.20
N ILE A 109 -7.49 -2.65 13.17
CA ILE A 109 -6.88 -3.95 13.45
C ILE A 109 -7.98 -5.02 13.29
N PRO A 110 -8.04 -5.68 12.12
CA PRO A 110 -9.02 -6.73 11.85
C PRO A 110 -8.82 -7.92 12.78
N ARG A 111 -9.92 -8.42 13.36
CA ARG A 111 -9.98 -9.65 14.18
C ARG A 111 -8.79 -9.81 15.11
N ILE A 112 -8.62 -8.86 16.03
CA ILE A 112 -7.38 -8.66 16.80
C ILE A 112 -6.89 -9.91 17.56
N LEU A 113 -7.79 -10.78 18.02
CA LEU A 113 -7.45 -11.98 18.78
C LEU A 113 -7.07 -13.18 17.90
N GLU A 114 -7.37 -13.14 16.60
CA GLU A 114 -6.92 -14.15 15.63
C GLU A 114 -5.44 -14.01 15.25
N CYS A 115 -4.82 -12.88 15.63
CA CYS A 115 -3.39 -12.64 15.43
C CYS A 115 -2.96 -12.79 13.95
N LEU A 116 -3.78 -12.25 13.04
CA LEU A 116 -3.50 -12.31 11.60
C LEU A 116 -2.14 -11.64 11.31
N PRO A 117 -1.25 -12.27 10.53
CA PRO A 117 0.01 -11.63 10.12
C PRO A 117 -0.27 -10.41 9.21
N GLN A 118 0.71 -9.53 9.01
CA GLN A 118 0.60 -8.37 8.11
C GLN A 118 0.53 -8.80 6.64
N ARG A 119 -0.63 -9.34 6.26
CA ARG A 119 -0.97 -9.95 4.98
C ARG A 119 -2.38 -9.50 4.60
N ILE A 120 -2.59 -9.10 3.35
CA ILE A 120 -3.93 -8.79 2.85
C ILE A 120 -4.69 -10.08 2.55
N ASP A 121 -5.94 -10.12 3.01
CA ASP A 121 -7.00 -11.05 2.62
C ASP A 121 -8.25 -10.26 2.20
N ARG A 122 -9.20 -10.91 1.52
CA ARG A 122 -10.39 -10.25 0.97
C ARG A 122 -11.30 -9.65 2.03
N GLU A 123 -11.49 -10.35 3.15
CA GLU A 123 -12.41 -9.92 4.22
C GLU A 123 -11.86 -8.68 4.94
N SER A 124 -10.59 -8.75 5.34
CA SER A 124 -9.92 -7.65 6.05
C SER A 124 -9.76 -6.41 5.18
N PHE A 125 -9.55 -6.58 3.87
CA PHE A 125 -9.47 -5.46 2.94
C PHE A 125 -10.84 -4.80 2.71
N LEU A 126 -11.89 -5.61 2.57
CA LEU A 126 -13.26 -5.11 2.47
C LEU A 126 -13.65 -4.29 3.71
N LEU A 127 -13.31 -4.78 4.91
CA LEU A 127 -13.52 -4.05 6.16
C LEU A 127 -12.86 -2.66 6.13
N ALA A 128 -11.63 -2.57 5.59
CA ALA A 128 -10.93 -1.30 5.45
C ALA A 128 -11.63 -0.35 4.47
N LEU A 129 -12.19 -0.86 3.37
CA LEU A 129 -12.99 -0.08 2.43
C LEU A 129 -14.27 0.44 3.09
N TYR A 130 -15.00 -0.40 3.83
CA TYR A 130 -16.18 0.03 4.59
C TYR A 130 -15.82 1.12 5.59
N MET A 131 -14.71 1.01 6.32
CA MET A 131 -14.29 2.06 7.25
C MET A 131 -14.14 3.42 6.54
N THR A 132 -13.53 3.44 5.34
CA THR A 132 -13.38 4.69 4.58
C THR A 132 -14.69 5.20 3.99
N ALA A 133 -15.60 4.31 3.60
CA ALA A 133 -16.93 4.67 3.10
C ALA A 133 -17.79 5.28 4.23
N GLU A 134 -17.81 4.63 5.40
CA GLU A 134 -18.55 5.08 6.59
C GLU A 134 -17.98 6.37 7.18
N ALA A 135 -16.66 6.59 7.08
CA ALA A 135 -16.07 7.87 7.47
C ALA A 135 -16.61 9.04 6.62
N GLY A 136 -17.09 8.78 5.40
CA GLY A 136 -17.81 9.73 4.55
C GLY A 136 -17.07 11.03 4.26
N ASN A 137 -15.74 11.01 4.33
CA ASN A 137 -14.91 12.20 4.25
C ASN A 137 -13.74 11.98 3.28
N PRO A 138 -13.64 12.76 2.19
CA PRO A 138 -12.59 12.58 1.17
C PRO A 138 -11.17 12.89 1.69
N TYR A 139 -11.06 13.56 2.84
CA TYR A 139 -9.79 13.86 3.50
C TYR A 139 -9.39 12.82 4.55
N PHE A 140 -10.27 11.84 4.82
CA PHE A 140 -9.92 10.64 5.57
C PHE A 140 -9.32 9.63 4.62
N ARG A 141 -8.07 9.26 4.85
CA ARG A 141 -7.35 8.28 4.04
C ARG A 141 -6.93 7.13 4.90
N LEU A 142 -7.02 5.94 4.34
CA LEU A 142 -6.57 4.72 4.97
C LEU A 142 -5.42 4.14 4.14
N GLY A 143 -4.35 3.76 4.82
CA GLY A 143 -3.11 3.30 4.25
C GLY A 143 -2.74 1.92 4.77
N TYR A 144 -2.17 1.11 3.90
CA TYR A 144 -1.57 -0.19 4.22
C TYR A 144 -0.12 -0.22 3.75
N ASN A 145 0.72 -0.88 4.54
CA ASN A 145 2.10 -1.19 4.20
C ASN A 145 2.28 -2.70 4.32
N SER A 146 2.85 -3.35 3.31
CA SER A 146 3.31 -4.74 3.46
C SER A 146 4.62 -4.80 4.26
N LEU A 147 4.99 -5.98 4.76
CA LEU A 147 6.40 -6.21 5.14
C LEU A 147 7.29 -6.01 3.90
N GLY A 148 8.48 -5.45 4.10
CA GLY A 148 9.36 -4.99 3.01
C GLY A 148 9.00 -3.61 2.42
N ALA A 149 7.80 -3.08 2.72
CA ALA A 149 7.33 -1.76 2.31
C ALA A 149 7.04 -0.85 3.52
N PHE A 150 7.92 -0.92 4.53
CA PHE A 150 7.92 -0.11 5.75
C PHE A 150 6.76 -0.31 6.73
N ALA A 151 6.02 -1.42 6.64
CA ALA A 151 5.38 -1.94 7.84
C ALA A 151 6.42 -2.18 8.94
N THR A 152 6.04 -2.01 10.21
CA THR A 152 6.94 -2.25 11.36
C THR A 152 6.37 -3.18 12.41
N ILE A 153 5.18 -3.72 12.18
CA ILE A 153 4.52 -4.70 13.06
C ILE A 153 3.97 -5.82 12.17
N ASN A 154 4.23 -7.07 12.54
CA ASN A 154 3.67 -8.24 11.87
C ASN A 154 2.38 -8.71 12.56
N HIS A 155 1.38 -7.85 12.54
CA HIS A 155 0.00 -8.11 12.96
C HIS A 155 -0.85 -7.22 12.05
N LEU A 156 -1.77 -7.80 11.30
CA LEU A 156 -2.58 -7.12 10.31
C LEU A 156 -3.17 -5.82 10.86
N HIS A 157 -2.80 -4.71 10.25
CA HIS A 157 -3.36 -3.42 10.55
C HIS A 157 -3.30 -2.50 9.34
N PHE A 158 -4.26 -1.59 9.33
CA PHE A 158 -4.28 -0.42 8.48
C PHE A 158 -4.12 0.83 9.34
N GLN A 159 -3.65 1.91 8.74
CA GLN A 159 -3.43 3.19 9.40
C GLN A 159 -4.30 4.23 8.70
N ALA A 160 -4.94 5.13 9.44
CA ALA A 160 -5.75 6.17 8.82
C ALA A 160 -5.66 7.48 9.58
N TYR A 161 -5.77 8.61 8.89
CA TYR A 161 -5.88 9.94 9.50
C TYR A 161 -6.62 10.91 8.59
N TYR A 162 -6.96 12.07 9.14
CA TYR A 162 -7.54 13.19 8.38
C TYR A 162 -6.45 14.17 7.99
N LEU A 163 -6.38 14.54 6.71
CA LEU A 163 -5.59 15.70 6.29
C LEU A 163 -6.34 16.44 5.19
N ALA A 164 -6.78 17.67 5.51
CA ALA A 164 -7.63 18.52 4.67
C ALA A 164 -6.90 19.15 3.47
N VAL A 165 -6.03 18.38 2.82
CA VAL A 165 -5.27 18.73 1.62
C VAL A 165 -5.27 17.50 0.69
N PRO A 166 -5.52 17.65 -0.62
CA PRO A 166 -5.33 16.58 -1.58
C PRO A 166 -3.87 16.12 -1.63
N PHE A 167 -3.65 14.82 -1.50
CA PHE A 167 -2.32 14.22 -1.61
C PHE A 167 -1.80 14.38 -3.05
N PRO A 168 -0.49 14.58 -3.24
CA PRO A 168 0.14 14.61 -4.56
C PRO A 168 -0.27 13.47 -5.48
N ILE A 169 -0.28 12.22 -4.98
CA ILE A 169 -0.67 11.05 -5.78
C ILE A 169 -2.11 11.12 -6.30
N GLU A 170 -3.01 11.80 -5.58
CA GLU A 170 -4.41 11.97 -5.98
C GLU A 170 -4.57 12.96 -7.14
N LYS A 171 -3.61 13.87 -7.30
CA LYS A 171 -3.58 14.87 -8.38
C LYS A 171 -2.88 14.35 -9.63
N ALA A 172 -2.09 13.28 -9.52
CA ALA A 172 -1.37 12.70 -10.64
C ALA A 172 -2.35 12.17 -11.71
N PRO A 173 -2.06 12.40 -13.01
CA PRO A 173 -2.89 11.89 -14.08
C PRO A 173 -2.84 10.37 -14.13
N THR A 174 -3.89 9.76 -14.67
CA THR A 174 -3.97 8.31 -14.86
C THR A 174 -4.27 7.98 -16.32
N LYS A 175 -3.84 6.80 -16.76
CA LYS A 175 -4.19 6.24 -18.06
C LYS A 175 -4.91 4.92 -17.88
N LYS A 176 -6.18 4.90 -18.26
CA LYS A 176 -7.00 3.69 -18.26
C LYS A 176 -6.31 2.58 -19.05
N ILE A 177 -6.16 1.41 -18.40
CA ILE A 177 -5.68 0.17 -19.01
C ILE A 177 -6.89 -0.63 -19.48
N THR A 178 -7.83 -0.89 -18.57
CA THR A 178 -9.03 -1.71 -18.85
C THR A 178 -10.18 -1.39 -17.89
N THR A 179 -11.37 -1.88 -18.21
CA THR A 179 -12.50 -2.01 -17.28
C THR A 179 -12.90 -3.47 -17.24
N LEU A 180 -13.07 -4.02 -16.03
CA LEU A 180 -13.50 -5.39 -15.81
C LEU A 180 -15.03 -5.51 -15.92
N TYR A 181 -15.53 -6.74 -16.02
CA TYR A 181 -16.97 -7.04 -16.11
C TYR A 181 -17.79 -6.40 -14.98
N ASP A 182 -17.25 -6.37 -13.76
CA ASP A 182 -17.93 -5.75 -12.61
C ASP A 182 -17.79 -4.22 -12.57
N GLU A 183 -17.48 -3.57 -13.69
CA GLU A 183 -17.29 -2.11 -13.83
C GLU A 183 -16.12 -1.52 -13.03
N VAL A 184 -15.19 -2.36 -12.56
CA VAL A 184 -13.93 -1.89 -11.94
C VAL A 184 -12.98 -1.44 -13.04
N THR A 185 -12.59 -0.17 -13.01
CA THR A 185 -11.62 0.40 -13.93
C THR A 185 -10.22 0.35 -13.32
N ILE A 186 -9.26 -0.15 -14.09
CA ILE A 186 -7.85 -0.22 -13.71
C ILE A 186 -7.07 0.73 -14.61
N SER A 187 -6.32 1.65 -14.00
CA SER A 187 -5.51 2.65 -14.69
C SER A 187 -4.07 2.61 -14.20
N GLU A 188 -3.13 2.99 -15.06
CA GLU A 188 -1.74 3.26 -14.69
C GLU A 188 -1.61 4.69 -14.17
N LEU A 189 -0.86 4.88 -13.09
CA LEU A 189 -0.48 6.19 -12.59
C LEU A 189 0.60 6.80 -13.50
N LEU A 190 0.39 8.03 -13.96
CA LEU A 190 1.31 8.74 -14.85
C LEU A 190 1.90 9.97 -14.17
N SER A 191 3.06 10.41 -14.66
CA SER A 191 3.72 11.66 -14.25
C SER A 191 3.89 11.80 -12.73
N TYR A 192 4.17 10.69 -12.05
CA TYR A 192 4.41 10.65 -10.62
C TYR A 192 5.70 9.84 -10.35
N PRO A 193 6.50 10.15 -9.31
CA PRO A 193 7.82 9.53 -9.14
C PRO A 193 7.79 8.03 -8.84
N VAL A 194 6.65 7.50 -8.40
CA VAL A 194 6.43 6.06 -8.25
C VAL A 194 5.45 5.52 -9.28
N ARG A 195 5.71 4.30 -9.73
CA ARG A 195 4.80 3.54 -10.59
C ARG A 195 3.76 2.81 -9.75
N GLY A 196 2.50 2.86 -10.18
CA GLY A 196 1.41 2.21 -9.48
C GLY A 196 0.18 2.05 -10.35
N LEU A 197 -0.76 1.25 -9.85
CA LEU A 197 -2.08 1.07 -10.43
C LEU A 197 -3.11 1.82 -9.60
N VAL A 198 -4.13 2.34 -10.28
CA VAL A 198 -5.28 3.01 -9.67
C VAL A 198 -6.52 2.20 -10.02
N PHE A 199 -7.31 1.86 -9.00
CA PHE A 199 -8.54 1.09 -9.10
C PHE A 199 -9.71 1.97 -8.66
N GLU A 200 -10.71 2.07 -9.52
CA GLU A 200 -11.89 2.93 -9.34
C GLU A 200 -13.14 2.24 -9.87
N GLY A 201 -14.31 2.66 -9.39
CA GLY A 201 -15.60 2.13 -9.85
C GLY A 201 -15.97 0.80 -9.20
N GLY A 202 -16.58 -0.09 -9.98
CA GLY A 202 -17.20 -1.31 -9.45
C GLY A 202 -18.72 -1.16 -9.29
N ASN A 203 -19.46 -2.22 -9.63
CA ASN A 203 -20.90 -2.32 -9.37
C ASN A 203 -21.22 -2.32 -7.87
N THR A 204 -20.28 -2.81 -7.06
CA THR A 204 -20.36 -2.85 -5.60
C THR A 204 -18.99 -2.53 -5.00
N LEU A 205 -18.96 -2.08 -3.74
CA LEU A 205 -17.71 -1.90 -3.00
C LEU A 205 -16.94 -3.23 -2.88
N GLN A 206 -17.66 -4.35 -2.78
CA GLN A 206 -17.10 -5.70 -2.81
C GLN A 206 -16.34 -5.98 -4.11
N ALA A 207 -16.90 -5.64 -5.28
CA ALA A 207 -16.23 -5.89 -6.56
C ALA A 207 -14.90 -5.15 -6.68
N LEU A 208 -14.87 -3.89 -6.20
CA LEU A 208 -13.63 -3.11 -6.10
C LEU A 208 -12.66 -3.75 -5.09
N SER A 209 -13.15 -4.10 -3.89
CA SER A 209 -12.38 -4.75 -2.83
C SER A 209 -11.70 -6.04 -3.31
N ASP A 210 -12.46 -6.94 -3.92
CA ASP A 210 -11.99 -8.25 -4.39
C ASP A 210 -10.92 -8.07 -5.47
N THR A 211 -11.14 -7.15 -6.41
CA THR A 211 -10.18 -6.88 -7.48
C THR A 211 -8.84 -6.36 -6.92
N VAL A 212 -8.87 -5.43 -5.96
CA VAL A 212 -7.64 -4.88 -5.38
C VAL A 212 -6.96 -5.88 -4.45
N SER A 213 -7.73 -6.61 -3.64
CA SER A 213 -7.17 -7.62 -2.73
C SER A 213 -6.56 -8.78 -3.52
N ASP A 214 -7.13 -9.18 -4.65
CA ASP A 214 -6.51 -10.17 -5.56
C ASP A 214 -5.16 -9.69 -6.09
N ALA A 215 -5.05 -8.42 -6.50
CA ALA A 215 -3.77 -7.83 -6.88
C ALA A 215 -2.77 -7.80 -5.71
N CYS A 216 -3.21 -7.44 -4.49
CA CYS A 216 -2.38 -7.45 -3.29
C CYS A 216 -1.90 -8.86 -2.93
N ILE A 217 -2.78 -9.86 -3.06
CA ILE A 217 -2.49 -11.28 -2.85
C ILE A 217 -1.45 -11.78 -3.86
N CYS A 218 -1.60 -11.43 -5.14
CA CYS A 218 -0.60 -11.71 -6.16
C CYS A 218 0.79 -11.15 -5.78
N LEU A 219 0.85 -9.88 -5.37
CA LEU A 219 2.11 -9.23 -4.97
C LEU A 219 2.78 -9.90 -3.78
N GLN A 220 2.03 -10.16 -2.69
CA GLN A 220 2.59 -10.77 -1.49
C GLN A 220 3.03 -12.24 -1.71
N GLU A 221 2.34 -13.00 -2.56
CA GLU A 221 2.72 -14.37 -2.92
C GLU A 221 3.96 -14.43 -3.80
N ASN A 222 4.17 -13.40 -4.62
CA ASN A 222 5.39 -13.22 -5.42
C ASN A 222 6.50 -12.46 -4.69
N ASN A 223 6.36 -12.24 -3.37
CA ASN A 223 7.33 -11.54 -2.53
C ASN A 223 7.69 -10.11 -3.02
N ILE A 224 6.72 -9.40 -3.60
CA ILE A 224 6.88 -8.01 -4.04
C ILE A 224 6.32 -7.10 -2.95
N PRO A 225 7.15 -6.23 -2.33
CA PRO A 225 6.65 -5.27 -1.35
C PRO A 225 5.74 -4.21 -1.98
N TYR A 226 4.72 -3.77 -1.25
CA TYR A 226 3.77 -2.76 -1.76
C TYR A 226 3.10 -1.95 -0.66
N ASN A 227 2.54 -0.81 -1.08
CA ASN A 227 1.71 0.07 -0.28
C ASN A 227 0.35 0.22 -0.95
N VAL A 228 -0.69 0.42 -0.14
CA VAL A 228 -2.04 0.71 -0.62
C VAL A 228 -2.54 1.98 0.03
N LEU A 229 -2.97 2.96 -0.77
CA LEU A 229 -3.72 4.12 -0.30
C LEU A 229 -5.18 3.99 -0.74
N ILE A 230 -6.10 4.02 0.21
CA ILE A 230 -7.54 4.11 -0.01
C ILE A 230 -7.97 5.55 0.26
N SER A 231 -8.59 6.15 -0.74
CA SER A 231 -8.95 7.58 -0.78
C SER A 231 -10.38 7.79 -1.29
N ASP A 232 -10.83 9.04 -1.26
CA ASP A 232 -12.14 9.47 -1.76
C ASP A 232 -13.30 8.60 -1.24
N CYS A 233 -13.35 8.45 0.09
CA CYS A 233 -14.37 7.64 0.78
C CYS A 233 -14.42 6.17 0.30
N GLY A 234 -13.26 5.59 -0.02
CA GLY A 234 -13.15 4.18 -0.46
C GLY A 234 -13.35 3.96 -1.96
N LYS A 235 -13.55 5.03 -2.75
CA LYS A 235 -13.87 4.91 -4.19
C LYS A 235 -12.64 4.86 -5.09
N ARG A 236 -11.49 5.29 -4.59
CA ARG A 236 -10.24 5.36 -5.35
C ARG A 236 -9.10 4.76 -4.56
N ILE A 237 -8.47 3.73 -5.13
CA ILE A 237 -7.45 2.93 -4.46
C ILE A 237 -6.18 2.91 -5.30
N PHE A 238 -5.07 3.28 -4.67
CA PHE A 238 -3.74 3.27 -5.28
C PHE A 238 -2.95 2.08 -4.76
N LEU A 239 -2.48 1.23 -5.66
CA LEU A 239 -1.57 0.12 -5.36
C LEU A 239 -0.19 0.45 -5.91
N VAL A 240 0.79 0.59 -5.02
CA VAL A 240 2.15 0.98 -5.39
C VAL A 240 3.12 -0.13 -4.97
N PRO A 241 3.57 -0.98 -5.89
CA PRO A 241 4.70 -1.87 -5.61
C PRO A 241 6.00 -1.05 -5.48
N GLN A 242 6.87 -1.42 -4.55
CA GLN A 242 8.12 -0.71 -4.29
C GLN A 242 9.30 -1.65 -4.00
N CYS A 243 10.52 -1.14 -4.12
CA CYS A 243 11.75 -1.89 -3.88
C CYS A 243 12.78 -1.15 -3.01
N TYR A 244 12.38 -0.11 -2.28
CA TYR A 244 13.36 0.72 -1.56
C TYR A 244 14.14 -0.04 -0.48
N ALA A 245 13.47 -0.87 0.33
CA ALA A 245 14.16 -1.65 1.37
C ALA A 245 15.16 -2.67 0.79
N GLU A 246 14.86 -3.25 -0.37
CA GLU A 246 15.77 -4.12 -1.11
C GLU A 246 16.99 -3.33 -1.62
N LYS A 247 16.77 -2.20 -2.28
CA LYS A 247 17.86 -1.31 -2.72
C LYS A 247 18.74 -0.83 -1.56
N GLN A 248 18.16 -0.53 -0.40
CA GLN A 248 18.92 -0.19 0.80
C GLN A 248 19.82 -1.35 1.24
N ALA A 249 19.30 -2.57 1.26
CA ALA A 249 20.06 -3.77 1.62
C ALA A 249 21.17 -4.10 0.62
N LEU A 250 20.97 -3.79 -0.67
CA LEU A 250 21.96 -3.94 -1.73
C LEU A 250 22.99 -2.79 -1.79
N GLY A 251 22.81 -1.72 -0.99
CA GLY A 251 23.69 -0.56 -1.00
C GLY A 251 23.54 0.32 -2.25
N GLU A 252 22.41 0.21 -2.95
CA GLU A 252 22.12 0.95 -4.18
C GLU A 252 21.56 2.36 -3.93
N VAL A 253 21.10 2.62 -2.70
CA VAL A 253 20.59 3.94 -2.30
C VAL A 253 21.73 4.88 -1.95
N SER A 254 21.69 6.11 -2.49
CA SER A 254 22.73 7.10 -2.24
C SER A 254 22.86 7.47 -0.74
N PRO A 255 24.08 7.76 -0.25
CA PRO A 255 24.29 8.17 1.15
C PRO A 255 23.50 9.42 1.54
N GLU A 256 23.27 10.35 0.61
CA GLU A 256 22.49 11.56 0.84
C GLU A 256 21.02 11.23 1.17
N LEU A 257 20.40 10.30 0.44
CA LEU A 257 19.03 9.88 0.72
C LEU A 257 18.92 9.06 2.00
N LEU A 258 19.92 8.22 2.30
CA LEU A 258 19.99 7.48 3.57
C LEU A 258 20.08 8.44 4.77
N ASP A 259 20.82 9.54 4.63
CA ASP A 259 20.99 10.54 5.69
C ASP A 259 19.70 11.30 6.03
N THR A 260 18.75 11.41 5.07
CA THR A 260 17.39 11.93 5.37
C THR A 260 16.64 11.06 6.36
N GLN A 261 16.99 9.77 6.42
CA GLN A 261 16.32 8.73 7.19
C GLN A 261 14.82 8.61 6.89
N VAL A 262 14.34 9.13 5.76
CA VAL A 262 12.92 8.99 5.40
C VAL A 262 12.67 7.54 5.03
N ASN A 263 11.64 6.97 5.65
CA ASN A 263 11.15 5.63 5.35
C ASN A 263 9.91 5.80 4.47
N PRO A 264 9.98 5.51 3.16
CA PRO A 264 8.90 5.75 2.23
C PRO A 264 7.80 4.71 2.40
N ALA A 265 6.97 4.90 3.42
CA ALA A 265 5.74 4.14 3.60
C ALA A 265 4.62 4.77 2.77
N VAL A 266 3.41 4.25 2.93
CA VAL A 266 2.22 4.70 2.19
C VAL A 266 2.03 6.22 2.23
N TRP A 267 2.32 6.88 3.35
CA TRP A 267 2.10 8.33 3.49
C TRP A 267 3.09 9.13 2.63
N GLU A 268 4.38 8.80 2.72
CA GLU A 268 5.43 9.48 1.96
C GLU A 268 5.30 9.20 0.46
N ILE A 269 5.05 7.94 0.08
CA ILE A 269 4.81 7.55 -1.31
C ILE A 269 3.63 8.30 -1.90
N SER A 270 2.59 8.52 -1.10
CA SER A 270 1.40 9.27 -1.54
C SER A 270 1.63 10.79 -1.56
N GLY A 271 2.77 11.25 -1.05
CA GLY A 271 3.23 12.63 -1.12
C GLY A 271 3.06 13.46 0.15
N HIS A 272 2.73 12.81 1.28
CA HIS A 272 2.88 13.39 2.61
C HIS A 272 4.24 13.01 3.20
N MET A 273 5.22 13.88 3.00
CA MET A 273 6.61 13.72 3.40
C MET A 273 6.77 13.99 4.90
N VAL A 274 6.84 12.93 5.70
CA VAL A 274 7.09 13.02 7.15
C VAL A 274 8.60 13.08 7.40
N LEU A 275 9.11 14.30 7.59
CA LEU A 275 10.52 14.62 7.72
C LEU A 275 10.94 14.57 9.18
N LYS A 276 12.15 14.07 9.43
CA LYS A 276 12.68 13.83 10.78
C LYS A 276 13.56 14.95 11.31
N ARG A 277 14.11 15.78 10.43
CA ARG A 277 15.10 16.81 10.75
C ARG A 277 14.62 18.18 10.27
N ARG A 278 14.83 19.21 11.08
CA ARG A 278 14.54 20.61 10.72
C ARG A 278 15.15 21.00 9.37
N LYS A 279 16.41 20.64 9.13
CA LYS A 279 17.12 20.92 7.88
C LYS A 279 16.35 20.41 6.66
N ASP A 280 15.93 19.15 6.67
CA ASP A 280 15.20 18.56 5.54
C ASP A 280 13.85 19.24 5.32
N TYR A 281 13.19 19.68 6.40
CA TYR A 281 11.92 20.43 6.32
C TYR A 281 12.12 21.83 5.75
N ASP A 282 13.11 22.57 6.21
CA ASP A 282 13.39 23.92 5.74
C ASP A 282 13.80 23.92 4.26
N GLU A 283 14.62 22.93 3.85
CA GLU A 283 15.10 22.71 2.48
C GLU A 283 14.15 21.86 1.62
N ALA A 284 12.95 21.51 2.12
CA ALA A 284 12.00 20.66 1.40
C ALA A 284 11.57 21.31 0.07
N SER A 285 11.76 20.58 -1.03
CA SER A 285 11.41 21.00 -2.39
C SER A 285 10.74 19.87 -3.16
N ASP A 286 10.08 20.21 -4.27
CA ASP A 286 9.43 19.23 -5.16
C ASP A 286 10.46 18.25 -5.72
N GLU A 287 11.64 18.75 -6.10
CA GLU A 287 12.76 17.96 -6.62
C GLU A 287 13.31 16.99 -5.58
N ASN A 288 13.41 17.41 -4.31
CA ASN A 288 13.87 16.54 -3.22
C ASN A 288 12.88 15.39 -2.96
N ALA A 289 11.58 15.70 -2.92
CA ALA A 289 10.54 14.68 -2.77
C ALA A 289 10.54 13.73 -3.98
N TRP A 290 10.62 14.27 -5.20
CA TRP A 290 10.65 13.49 -6.43
C TRP A 290 11.84 12.54 -6.47
N ARG A 291 13.04 13.05 -6.16
CA ARG A 291 14.27 12.26 -6.16
C ARG A 291 14.22 11.11 -5.16
N LEU A 292 13.72 11.35 -3.95
CA LEU A 292 13.55 10.28 -2.96
C LEU A 292 12.55 9.22 -3.45
N LEU A 293 11.38 9.64 -3.93
CA LEU A 293 10.33 8.71 -4.34
C LEU A 293 10.68 7.95 -5.63
N ALA A 294 11.48 8.52 -6.52
CA ALA A 294 11.98 7.83 -7.70
C ALA A 294 12.86 6.62 -7.34
N GLU A 295 13.60 6.67 -6.22
CA GLU A 295 14.34 5.51 -5.72
C GLU A 295 13.46 4.39 -5.20
N VAL A 296 12.24 4.72 -4.79
CA VAL A 296 11.27 3.77 -4.26
C VAL A 296 10.62 2.94 -5.36
N SER A 297 10.45 3.57 -6.53
CA SER A 297 9.78 2.99 -7.67
C SER A 297 10.51 1.78 -8.22
N LEU A 298 9.73 0.81 -8.70
CA LEU A 298 10.23 -0.21 -9.62
C LEU A 298 10.73 0.43 -10.92
N SER A 299 11.67 -0.25 -11.60
CA SER A 299 12.01 0.06 -12.98
C SER A 299 10.80 -0.14 -13.89
N ASP A 300 10.84 0.45 -15.08
CA ASP A 300 9.77 0.33 -16.07
C ASP A 300 9.57 -1.13 -16.51
N GLU A 301 10.66 -1.87 -16.72
CA GLU A 301 10.64 -3.29 -17.08
C GLU A 301 10.02 -4.12 -15.96
N ARG A 302 10.49 -3.93 -14.71
CA ARG A 302 10.00 -4.70 -13.58
C ARG A 302 8.52 -4.37 -13.29
N PHE A 303 8.11 -3.12 -13.44
CA PHE A 303 6.70 -2.74 -13.28
C PHE A 303 5.80 -3.41 -14.33
N ARG A 304 6.25 -3.54 -15.58
CA ARG A 304 5.50 -4.29 -16.61
C ARG A 304 5.37 -5.78 -16.27
N GLU A 305 6.42 -6.41 -15.77
CA GLU A 305 6.38 -7.81 -15.30
C GLU A 305 5.38 -7.97 -14.16
N VAL A 306 5.42 -7.07 -13.17
CA VAL A 306 4.49 -7.09 -12.03
C VAL A 306 3.05 -6.89 -12.49
N ASN A 307 2.79 -5.97 -13.42
CA ASN A 307 1.47 -5.80 -13.99
C ASN A 307 0.99 -7.07 -14.71
N ALA A 308 1.86 -7.74 -15.48
CA ALA A 308 1.49 -8.99 -16.14
C ALA A 308 1.03 -10.06 -15.12
N LEU A 309 1.75 -10.21 -14.00
CA LEU A 309 1.38 -11.13 -12.92
C LEU A 309 0.00 -10.78 -12.31
N ILE A 310 -0.24 -9.49 -12.03
CA ILE A 310 -1.51 -9.02 -11.49
C ILE A 310 -2.66 -9.30 -12.47
N PHE A 311 -2.49 -8.96 -13.74
CA PHE A 311 -3.53 -9.14 -14.75
C PHE A 311 -3.79 -10.62 -15.06
N GLU A 312 -2.79 -11.49 -14.96
CA GLU A 312 -2.97 -12.94 -15.07
C GLU A 312 -3.89 -13.48 -13.96
N VAL A 313 -3.68 -13.05 -12.71
CA VAL A 313 -4.55 -13.44 -11.57
C VAL A 313 -5.96 -12.86 -11.72
N ILE A 314 -6.09 -11.57 -12.07
CA ILE A 314 -7.40 -10.93 -12.27
C ILE A 314 -8.18 -11.61 -13.41
N ALA A 315 -7.50 -12.02 -14.49
CA ALA A 315 -8.12 -12.73 -15.61
C ALA A 315 -8.51 -14.17 -15.23
N SER A 316 -7.71 -14.85 -14.41
CA SER A 316 -7.98 -16.24 -14.00
C SER A 316 -9.11 -16.35 -12.98
N GLY A 317 -9.35 -15.29 -12.19
CA GLY A 317 -10.43 -15.24 -11.21
C GLY A 317 -11.82 -14.95 -11.79
N LYS A 318 -11.92 -14.55 -13.07
CA LYS A 318 -13.17 -14.12 -13.71
C LYS A 318 -13.27 -14.71 -15.13
N ASP A 319 -14.27 -15.56 -15.37
CA ASP A 319 -14.62 -16.04 -16.71
C ASP A 319 -15.00 -14.85 -17.63
N GLY A 320 -14.04 -14.32 -18.39
CA GLY A 320 -14.27 -13.45 -19.55
C GLY A 320 -13.73 -12.03 -19.43
N ILE A 321 -12.58 -11.75 -20.04
CA ILE A 321 -12.15 -10.40 -20.43
C ILE A 321 -12.56 -10.18 -21.90
N GLU A 322 -13.26 -9.07 -22.19
CA GLU A 322 -13.42 -8.61 -23.57
C GLU A 322 -12.06 -8.13 -24.13
N HIS A 323 -11.53 -8.85 -25.10
CA HIS A 323 -10.44 -8.34 -25.93
C HIS A 323 -10.98 -7.27 -26.89
N ALA A 324 -10.62 -6.00 -26.64
CA ALA A 324 -10.72 -4.95 -27.65
C ALA A 324 -9.70 -5.23 -28.77
N ALA A 325 -10.12 -5.96 -29.80
CA ALA A 325 -9.31 -6.24 -30.99
C ALA A 325 -9.06 -4.94 -31.76
N LYS A 326 -7.78 -4.56 -31.91
CA LYS A 326 -7.35 -3.58 -32.91
C LYS A 326 -7.56 -4.19 -34.30
N SER A 327 -8.42 -3.54 -35.08
CA SER A 327 -8.62 -3.77 -36.50
C SER A 327 -7.38 -3.33 -37.29
N LEU A 328 -6.80 -4.25 -38.05
CA LEU A 328 -5.92 -3.96 -39.20
C LEU A 328 -6.47 -4.72 -40.42
N PRO A 329 -6.38 -4.15 -41.64
CA PRO A 329 -7.18 -4.61 -42.77
C PRO A 329 -6.65 -5.90 -43.38
N LYS A 330 -7.58 -6.77 -43.79
CA LYS A 330 -7.32 -7.92 -44.66
C LYS A 330 -7.00 -7.46 -46.08
N GLU A 331 -6.03 -8.11 -46.73
CA GLU A 331 -6.07 -8.44 -48.16
C GLU A 331 -4.98 -9.49 -48.52
N PRO A 332 -5.04 -10.19 -49.67
CA PRO A 332 -5.73 -11.47 -49.79
C PRO A 332 -4.82 -12.66 -50.19
N ASP A 333 -5.44 -13.84 -50.23
CA ASP A 333 -4.93 -15.17 -50.61
C ASP A 333 -4.01 -15.23 -51.85
N THR A 334 -2.90 -15.96 -51.71
CA THR A 334 -2.30 -16.74 -52.80
C THR A 334 -1.79 -18.09 -52.30
N LYS A 335 -2.18 -19.14 -53.03
CA LYS A 335 -1.85 -20.54 -52.78
C LYS A 335 -0.43 -20.92 -53.25
N ALA A 336 0.05 -21.97 -52.58
CA ALA A 336 0.73 -23.17 -53.10
C ALA A 336 2.25 -23.33 -52.95
N GLU A 337 2.57 -24.52 -52.40
CA GLU A 337 3.67 -25.45 -52.69
C GLU A 337 4.97 -25.46 -51.86
N SER A 338 5.02 -26.49 -51.01
CA SER A 338 6.10 -27.48 -50.75
C SER A 338 7.56 -27.04 -50.74
N THR A 339 8.27 -27.33 -49.64
CA THR A 339 9.38 -28.29 -49.59
C THR A 339 9.84 -28.54 -48.14
N GLU A 340 10.24 -29.78 -47.89
CA GLU A 340 10.88 -30.26 -46.65
C GLU A 340 12.30 -29.68 -46.53
N GLU A 341 12.74 -29.34 -45.31
CA GLU A 341 14.09 -29.68 -44.84
C GLU A 341 14.29 -29.42 -43.34
N GLU A 342 15.27 -30.12 -42.80
CA GLU A 342 15.52 -30.54 -41.42
C GLU A 342 16.30 -29.53 -40.55
N SER A 343 16.10 -29.67 -39.24
CA SER A 343 17.05 -29.41 -38.14
C SER A 343 17.42 -27.95 -37.79
N ALA A 344 17.20 -27.59 -36.52
CA ALA A 344 18.30 -27.26 -35.59
C ALA A 344 17.77 -26.90 -34.20
N ILE A 345 18.34 -27.61 -33.23
CA ILE A 345 18.23 -27.45 -31.79
C ILE A 345 18.67 -26.03 -31.37
N THR A 346 17.85 -25.31 -30.59
CA THR A 346 18.35 -24.29 -29.67
C THR A 346 17.69 -24.42 -28.31
N LYS A 347 18.53 -24.79 -27.34
CA LYS A 347 18.25 -24.86 -25.91
C LYS A 347 18.01 -23.45 -25.37
N THR A 348 16.85 -23.19 -24.80
CA THR A 348 16.64 -22.05 -23.91
C THR A 348 17.07 -22.44 -22.50
N SER A 349 18.15 -21.80 -22.03
CA SER A 349 18.67 -21.98 -20.68
C SER A 349 17.77 -21.27 -19.67
N HIS A 350 17.04 -22.05 -18.86
CA HIS A 350 16.51 -21.56 -17.60
C HIS A 350 17.67 -21.26 -16.65
N ARG A 351 17.89 -19.99 -16.32
CA ARG A 351 18.83 -19.59 -15.27
C ARG A 351 18.07 -19.65 -13.95
N ALA A 352 18.37 -20.67 -13.14
CA ALA A 352 17.89 -20.78 -11.78
C ALA A 352 18.43 -19.61 -10.93
N MET A 353 17.53 -18.93 -10.22
CA MET A 353 17.88 -17.94 -9.20
C MET A 353 18.56 -18.66 -8.03
N VAL A 354 19.80 -18.25 -7.74
CA VAL A 354 20.58 -18.75 -6.61
C VAL A 354 19.96 -18.22 -5.32
N GLY A 355 19.54 -19.13 -4.44
CA GLY A 355 19.10 -18.78 -3.09
C GLY A 355 20.27 -18.26 -2.26
N GLY A 356 20.28 -16.97 -1.95
CA GLY A 356 21.18 -16.35 -0.99
C GLY A 356 20.62 -16.45 0.43
N THR A 357 21.34 -17.12 1.32
CA THR A 357 21.07 -17.25 2.77
C THR A 357 21.59 -16.06 3.57
N GLN A 358 21.40 -14.82 3.09
CA GLN A 358 21.83 -13.64 3.83
C GLN A 358 20.60 -12.91 4.40
N GLU A 359 20.42 -13.02 5.72
CA GLU A 359 19.41 -12.25 6.45
C GLU A 359 19.71 -10.76 6.28
N CYS A 360 18.91 -10.07 5.46
CA CYS A 360 19.02 -8.63 5.29
C CYS A 360 18.30 -7.93 6.45
N VAL A 361 19.07 -7.22 7.27
CA VAL A 361 18.57 -6.32 8.32
C VAL A 361 18.84 -4.89 7.84
N VAL A 362 17.80 -4.06 7.74
CA VAL A 362 17.98 -2.62 7.46
C VAL A 362 18.46 -1.95 8.75
N LEU A 363 19.64 -1.35 8.72
CA LEU A 363 20.11 -0.45 9.77
C LEU A 363 19.26 0.82 9.70
N GLN A 364 18.50 1.10 10.77
CA GLN A 364 17.64 2.29 10.90
C GLN A 364 18.35 3.46 11.55
#